data_AF-A0AAJ5TJP1-F1
#
_entry.id   AF-A0AAJ5TJP1-F1
#
_cell.length_a   1.000
_cell.length_b   1.000
_cell.length_c   1.000
_cell.angle_alpha   90.00
_cell.angle_beta   90.00
_cell.angle_gamma   90.00
#
_symmetry.space_group_name_H-M   'P 1'
#
loop_
_entity.id
_entity.type
_entity.pdbx_description
1 polymer ?
#
loop_
_entity_poly.entity_id
_entity_poly.type
_entity_poly.pdbx_seq_one_letter_code
_entity_poly.pdbx_strand_id
1 'polypeptide(L)'
;MRPCKYPFLGRRKKQETSSPLFSARPIFNEVPIMEEVKVELGVEAKIGRSYPEMLIHLDISGYGNRVHSVHRFPGIFLTVGESIQLKILFYKRIRNLTADHFLTFRESDWKFLISDLVNEFVR
;
A
#
# COMPACT_ATOMS: atom_id res chain seq x y z
N MET A 1 57.97 -39.60 7.84
CA MET A 1 57.70 -38.17 7.53
C MET A 1 56.87 -37.59 8.66
N ARG A 2 57.30 -36.47 9.28
CA ARG A 2 56.53 -35.74 10.31
C ARG A 2 55.95 -34.46 9.68
N PRO A 3 54.72 -34.04 10.02
CA PRO A 3 54.15 -32.82 9.47
C PRO A 3 54.75 -31.61 10.22
N CYS A 4 55.36 -30.67 9.49
CA CYS A 4 55.83 -29.41 10.06
C CYS A 4 54.64 -28.51 10.43
N LYS A 5 54.65 -28.05 11.68
CA LYS A 5 53.73 -27.07 12.27
C LYS A 5 54.25 -25.64 12.01
N TYR A 6 53.45 -24.84 11.28
CA TYR A 6 53.36 -23.36 11.26
C TYR A 6 54.59 -22.54 10.77
N PRO A 7 54.51 -21.18 10.66
CA PRO A 7 53.56 -20.34 9.91
C PRO A 7 54.33 -19.27 9.09
N PHE A 8 54.24 -19.25 7.75
CA PHE A 8 54.88 -18.17 7.00
C PHE A 8 53.91 -17.03 6.69
N LEU A 9 53.99 -16.03 7.57
CA LEU A 9 53.88 -14.60 7.27
C LEU A 9 54.45 -14.31 5.87
N GLY A 10 53.59 -13.90 4.94
CA GLY A 10 54.07 -13.56 3.61
C GLY A 10 52.95 -13.19 2.65
N ARG A 11 52.68 -11.88 2.59
CA ARG A 11 51.85 -11.14 1.61
C ARG A 11 50.46 -10.78 2.11
N ARG A 12 50.34 -9.52 2.52
CA ARG A 12 49.11 -8.73 2.41
C ARG A 12 48.63 -8.82 0.96
N LYS A 13 47.76 -9.78 0.63
CA LYS A 13 46.85 -9.62 -0.50
C LYS A 13 45.99 -8.43 -0.13
N LYS A 14 46.19 -7.31 -0.83
CA LYS A 14 45.19 -6.25 -0.91
C LYS A 14 43.84 -6.95 -1.00
N GLN A 15 42.97 -6.71 -0.03
CA GLN A 15 41.54 -6.88 -0.24
C GLN A 15 41.23 -5.98 -1.42
N GLU A 16 41.30 -6.51 -2.64
CA GLU A 16 40.46 -6.03 -3.72
C GLU A 16 39.06 -6.17 -3.15
N THR A 17 38.54 -5.04 -2.69
CA THR A 17 37.14 -4.85 -2.32
C THR A 17 36.33 -5.70 -3.26
N SER A 18 35.74 -6.76 -2.71
CA SER A 18 34.79 -7.58 -3.43
C SER A 18 33.71 -6.64 -3.90
N SER A 19 33.81 -6.19 -5.16
CA SER A 19 32.68 -5.61 -5.85
C SER A 19 31.58 -6.66 -5.71
N PRO A 20 30.42 -6.32 -5.14
CA PRO A 20 29.34 -7.28 -5.07
C PRO A 20 28.97 -7.58 -6.53
N LEU A 21 29.36 -8.77 -7.00
CA LEU A 21 29.07 -9.28 -8.36
C LEU A 21 27.57 -9.37 -8.64
N PHE A 22 26.77 -9.26 -7.59
CA PHE A 22 25.35 -9.02 -7.69
C PHE A 22 25.11 -7.60 -7.24
N SER A 23 24.74 -6.72 -8.19
CA SER A 23 23.84 -5.66 -7.81
C SER A 23 22.60 -6.37 -7.26
N ALA A 24 22.51 -6.48 -5.94
CA ALA A 24 21.22 -6.60 -5.28
C ALA A 24 20.50 -5.27 -5.56
N ARG A 25 20.10 -5.07 -6.82
CA ARG A 25 19.00 -4.17 -7.11
C ARG A 25 17.87 -4.83 -6.32
N PRO A 26 17.38 -4.21 -5.23
CA PRO A 26 16.06 -4.61 -4.77
C PRO A 26 15.18 -4.60 -6.02
N ILE A 27 14.43 -5.66 -6.23
CA ILE A 27 13.41 -5.74 -7.29
C ILE A 27 12.29 -4.79 -6.84
N PHE A 28 12.61 -3.50 -6.65
CA PHE A 28 11.62 -2.46 -6.69
C PHE A 28 11.29 -2.37 -8.16
N ASN A 29 10.30 -3.16 -8.56
CA ASN A 29 9.53 -2.85 -9.74
C ASN A 29 9.07 -1.41 -9.53
N GLU A 30 9.68 -0.47 -10.24
CA GLU A 30 9.23 0.93 -10.36
C GLU A 30 7.89 1.01 -11.13
N VAL A 31 7.17 -0.09 -11.22
CA VAL A 31 5.86 -0.16 -11.83
C VAL A 31 4.90 0.53 -10.84
N PRO A 32 4.18 1.57 -11.27
CA PRO A 32 3.23 2.24 -10.41
C PRO A 32 2.19 1.22 -9.94
N ILE A 33 1.95 1.14 -8.62
CA ILE A 33 1.04 0.17 -7.96
C ILE A 33 -0.34 0.09 -8.65
N MET A 34 -0.81 1.21 -9.23
CA MET A 34 -2.07 1.26 -9.99
C MET A 34 -2.11 0.39 -11.25
N GLU A 35 -0.97 0.04 -11.86
CA GLU A 35 -0.94 -0.83 -13.04
C GLU A 35 -1.15 -2.30 -12.67
N GLU A 36 -0.66 -2.74 -11.51
CA GLU A 36 -0.76 -4.14 -11.05
C GLU A 36 -1.95 -4.37 -10.10
N VAL A 37 -2.48 -3.31 -9.50
CA VAL A 37 -3.62 -3.35 -8.57
C VAL A 37 -4.80 -2.56 -9.12
N LYS A 38 -5.89 -3.25 -9.40
CA LYS A 38 -7.18 -2.64 -9.71
C LYS A 38 -7.89 -2.28 -8.40
N VAL A 39 -8.06 -0.98 -8.16
CA VAL A 39 -8.77 -0.45 -7.01
C VAL A 39 -10.06 0.25 -7.47
N GLU A 40 -11.20 -0.21 -6.96
CA GLU A 40 -12.52 0.34 -7.22
C GLU A 40 -13.11 0.88 -5.91
N LEU A 41 -13.44 2.18 -5.92
CA LEU A 41 -14.17 2.84 -4.83
C LEU A 41 -15.58 3.19 -5.31
N GLY A 42 -16.57 2.61 -4.64
CA GLY A 42 -17.99 2.91 -4.78
C GLY A 42 -18.49 3.69 -3.58
N VAL A 43 -19.25 4.76 -3.82
CA VAL A 43 -19.90 5.54 -2.76
C VAL A 43 -21.39 5.47 -3.00
N GLU A 44 -22.12 4.94 -2.03
CA GLU A 44 -23.56 4.77 -2.07
C GLU A 44 -24.21 5.52 -0.91
N ALA A 45 -25.22 6.33 -1.21
CA ALA A 45 -26.05 6.98 -0.20
C ALA A 45 -27.29 6.12 0.03
N LYS A 46 -27.45 5.61 1.25
CA LYS A 46 -28.63 4.87 1.68
C LYS A 46 -29.53 5.79 2.49
N ILE A 47 -30.53 6.35 1.81
CA ILE A 47 -31.57 7.16 2.45
C ILE A 47 -32.68 6.20 2.90
N GLY A 48 -32.53 5.64 4.11
CA GLY A 48 -33.53 4.79 4.74
C GLY A 48 -34.63 5.60 5.43
N ARG A 49 -35.60 4.90 6.07
CA ARG A 49 -36.69 5.55 6.82
C ARG A 49 -36.27 6.20 8.14
N SER A 50 -35.15 5.77 8.73
CA SER A 50 -34.82 6.11 10.12
C SER A 50 -33.55 6.93 10.30
N TYR A 51 -32.57 6.86 9.42
CA TYR A 51 -31.42 7.78 9.39
C TYR A 51 -30.73 7.68 8.03
N PRO A 52 -30.23 8.81 7.49
CA PRO A 52 -29.46 8.77 6.25
C PRO A 52 -28.07 8.19 6.58
N GLU A 53 -27.65 7.15 5.85
CA GLU A 53 -26.34 6.49 5.97
C GLU A 53 -25.57 6.53 4.64
N MET A 54 -24.25 6.72 4.71
CA MET A 54 -23.37 6.55 3.55
C MET A 54 -22.60 5.23 3.65
N LEU A 55 -22.53 4.52 2.54
CA LEU A 55 -21.79 3.27 2.37
C LEU A 55 -20.65 3.51 1.39
N ILE A 56 -19.43 3.17 1.80
CA ILE A 56 -18.26 3.19 0.94
C ILE A 56 -17.84 1.74 0.71
N HIS A 57 -17.95 1.32 -0.55
CA HIS A 57 -17.50 0.03 -1.04
C HIS A 57 -16.09 0.17 -1.57
N LEU A 58 -15.19 -0.65 -1.07
CA LEU A 58 -13.80 -0.71 -1.52
C LEU A 58 -13.52 -2.12 -2.02
N ASP A 59 -13.28 -2.21 -3.32
CA ASP A 59 -12.87 -3.41 -4.03
C ASP A 59 -11.44 -3.27 -4.51
N ILE A 60 -10.56 -4.10 -3.97
CA ILE A 60 -9.16 -4.15 -4.33
C ILE A 60 -8.89 -5.52 -4.91
N SER A 61 -8.29 -5.56 -6.09
CA SER A 61 -7.81 -6.80 -6.71
C SER A 61 -6.44 -6.60 -7.32
N GLY A 62 -5.47 -7.42 -6.91
CA GLY A 62 -4.07 -7.32 -7.36
C GLY A 62 -3.15 -8.29 -6.62
N TYR A 63 -2.01 -8.64 -7.22
CA TYR A 63 -1.00 -9.56 -6.64
C TYR A 63 -1.54 -10.90 -6.11
N GLY A 64 -2.63 -11.41 -6.70
CA GLY A 64 -3.28 -12.65 -6.27
C GLY A 64 -4.20 -12.51 -5.04
N ASN A 65 -4.32 -11.32 -4.46
CA ASN A 65 -5.25 -11.02 -3.37
C ASN A 65 -6.45 -10.21 -3.88
N ARG A 66 -7.61 -10.47 -3.26
CA ARG A 66 -8.83 -9.68 -3.44
C ARG A 66 -9.36 -9.29 -2.07
N VAL A 67 -9.57 -8.00 -1.86
CA VAL A 67 -10.13 -7.44 -0.63
C VAL A 67 -11.37 -6.66 -1.01
N HIS A 68 -12.51 -7.10 -0.48
CA HIS A 68 -13.76 -6.36 -0.55
C HIS A 68 -14.11 -5.92 0.85
N SER A 69 -14.31 -4.61 1.04
CA SER A 69 -14.67 -4.04 2.33
C SER A 69 -15.76 -2.99 2.17
N VAL A 70 -16.69 -2.98 3.12
CA VAL A 70 -17.83 -2.05 3.13
C VAL A 70 -17.80 -1.27 4.41
N HIS A 71 -17.65 0.05 4.30
CA HIS A 71 -17.58 0.96 5.43
C HIS A 71 -18.85 1.79 5.54
N ARG A 72 -19.44 1.81 6.74
CA ARG A 72 -20.67 2.54 7.03
C ARG A 72 -20.36 3.82 7.79
N PHE A 73 -20.88 4.93 7.29
CA PHE A 73 -20.73 6.27 7.87
C PHE A 73 -22.13 6.84 8.16
N PRO A 74 -22.66 6.60 9.37
CA PRO A 74 -23.98 7.12 9.75
C PRO A 74 -23.93 8.63 9.95
N GLY A 75 -24.96 9.35 9.49
CA GLY A 75 -25.09 10.80 9.69
C GLY A 75 -24.16 11.68 8.83
N ILE A 76 -23.33 11.07 7.98
CA ILE A 76 -22.50 11.78 7.02
C ILE A 76 -23.15 11.64 5.63
N PHE A 77 -23.41 12.76 4.97
CA PHE A 77 -23.96 12.81 3.62
C PHE A 77 -23.06 13.62 2.72
N LEU A 78 -22.40 12.95 1.78
CA LEU A 78 -21.67 13.61 0.72
C LEU A 78 -22.61 13.82 -0.47
N THR A 79 -22.59 15.03 -1.01
CA THR A 79 -23.17 15.34 -2.31
C THR A 79 -22.48 14.56 -3.41
N VAL A 80 -23.09 14.51 -4.61
CA VAL A 80 -22.48 13.88 -5.78
C VAL A 80 -21.11 14.50 -6.13
N GLY A 81 -20.95 15.80 -5.90
CA GLY A 81 -19.67 16.48 -6.11
C GLY A 81 -18.59 16.02 -5.11
N GLU A 82 -18.93 15.98 -3.82
CA GLU A 82 -18.03 15.55 -2.76
C GLU A 82 -17.65 14.07 -2.88
N SER A 83 -18.56 13.20 -3.32
CA SER A 83 -18.23 11.78 -3.54
C SER A 83 -17.23 11.59 -4.69
N ILE A 84 -17.30 12.40 -5.74
CA ILE A 84 -16.29 12.44 -6.80
C ILE A 84 -14.96 12.96 -6.26
N GLN A 85 -14.97 14.04 -5.47
CA GLN A 85 -13.76 14.59 -4.87
C GLN A 85 -13.09 13.59 -3.92
N LEU A 86 -13.86 12.89 -3.10
CA LEU A 86 -13.38 11.83 -2.21
C LEU A 86 -12.71 10.72 -3.04
N LYS A 87 -13.33 10.29 -4.14
CA LYS A 87 -12.76 9.29 -5.04
C LYS A 87 -11.43 9.76 -5.64
N ILE A 88 -11.33 11.02 -6.08
CA ILE A 88 -10.08 11.60 -6.60
C ILE A 88 -9.00 11.63 -5.52
N LEU A 89 -9.33 12.09 -4.31
CA LEU A 89 -8.38 12.14 -3.18
C LEU A 89 -7.90 10.75 -2.78
N PHE A 90 -8.80 9.77 -2.76
CA PHE A 90 -8.48 8.38 -2.47
C PHE A 90 -7.45 7.82 -3.46
N TYR A 91 -7.69 7.96 -4.76
CA TYR A 91 -6.73 7.52 -5.78
C TYR A 91 -5.40 8.27 -5.69
N LYS A 92 -5.43 9.57 -5.41
CA LYS A 92 -4.20 10.35 -5.21
C LYS A 92 -3.39 9.83 -4.01
N ARG A 93 -4.06 9.44 -2.92
CA ARG A 93 -3.42 8.93 -1.70
C ARG A 93 -2.83 7.54 -1.92
N ILE A 94 -3.56 6.65 -2.62
CA ILE A 94 -3.06 5.32 -3.00
C ILE A 94 -1.86 5.40 -3.93
N ARG A 95 -1.87 6.33 -4.89
CA ARG A 95 -0.72 6.54 -5.79
C ARG A 95 0.58 6.87 -5.04
N ASN A 96 0.47 7.45 -3.85
CA ASN A 96 1.63 7.79 -3.02
C ASN A 96 2.07 6.64 -2.10
N LEU A 97 1.33 5.54 -2.01
CA LEU A 97 1.76 4.37 -1.24
C LEU A 97 2.87 3.63 -1.99
N THR A 98 3.73 2.94 -1.25
CA THR A 98 4.71 2.00 -1.82
C THR A 98 4.13 0.59 -1.88
N ALA A 99 4.67 -0.26 -2.77
CA ALA A 99 4.17 -1.63 -2.95
C ALA A 99 4.26 -2.43 -1.64
N ASP A 100 5.36 -2.28 -0.89
CA ASP A 100 5.56 -2.92 0.41
C ASP A 100 4.50 -2.51 1.44
N HIS A 101 4.16 -1.22 1.48
CA HIS A 101 3.06 -0.75 2.34
C HIS A 101 1.72 -1.32 1.88
N PHE A 102 1.45 -1.30 0.58
CA PHE A 102 0.21 -1.85 0.03
C PHE A 102 0.02 -3.34 0.36
N LEU A 103 1.08 -4.15 0.28
CA LEU A 103 1.05 -5.57 0.60
C LEU A 103 0.89 -5.85 2.11
N THR A 104 1.24 -4.89 2.96
CA THR A 104 1.12 -5.01 4.41
C THR A 104 -0.18 -4.43 4.97
N PHE A 105 -0.96 -3.74 4.14
CA PHE A 105 -2.23 -3.13 4.52
C PHE A 105 -3.23 -4.18 5.02
N ARG A 106 -3.76 -3.97 6.22
CA ARG A 106 -4.86 -4.75 6.77
C ARG A 106 -6.20 -4.06 6.48
N GLU A 107 -7.29 -4.79 6.64
CA GLU A 107 -8.64 -4.24 6.52
C GLU A 107 -8.88 -3.05 7.47
N SER A 108 -8.27 -3.06 8.66
CA SER A 108 -8.29 -1.94 9.60
C SER A 108 -7.66 -0.67 9.03
N ASP A 109 -6.56 -0.81 8.29
CA ASP A 109 -5.80 0.32 7.78
C ASP A 109 -6.57 1.01 6.65
N TRP A 110 -7.27 0.22 5.82
CA TRP A 110 -8.23 0.73 4.83
C TRP A 110 -9.36 1.52 5.48
N LYS A 111 -9.93 0.99 6.57
CA LYS A 111 -10.96 1.70 7.35
C LYS A 111 -10.45 3.04 7.88
N PHE A 112 -9.23 3.08 8.44
CA PHE A 112 -8.64 4.32 8.95
C PHE A 112 -8.40 5.33 7.83
N LEU A 113 -7.83 4.90 6.70
CA LEU A 113 -7.57 5.76 5.56
C LEU A 113 -8.86 6.37 5.00
N ILE A 114 -9.92 5.58 4.87
CA ILE A 114 -11.22 6.06 4.40
C ILE A 114 -11.86 6.98 5.44
N SER A 115 -11.80 6.64 6.73
CA SER A 115 -12.35 7.50 7.78
C SER A 115 -11.66 8.87 7.83
N ASP A 116 -10.34 8.91 7.70
CA ASP A 116 -9.58 10.17 7.64
C ASP A 116 -10.01 11.01 6.44
N LEU A 117 -10.14 10.39 5.26
CA LEU A 117 -10.59 11.09 4.05
C LEU A 117 -12.01 11.63 4.21
N VAL A 118 -12.94 10.83 4.74
CA VAL A 118 -14.33 11.28 4.97
C VAL A 118 -14.35 12.44 5.97
N ASN A 119 -13.55 12.36 7.04
CA ASN A 119 -13.46 13.41 8.06
C ASN A 119 -12.95 14.75 7.50
N GLU A 120 -12.15 14.75 6.42
CA GLU A 120 -11.72 15.98 5.74
C GLU A 120 -12.91 16.76 5.12
N PHE A 121 -14.02 16.09 4.79
CA PHE A 121 -15.23 16.70 4.22
C PHE A 121 -16.29 17.09 5.27
N VAL A 122 -16.18 16.58 6.49
CA VAL A 122 -17.17 16.84 7.57
C VAL A 122 -16.79 18.04 8.44
N ARG A 123 -15.55 18.55 8.29
CA ARG A 123 -15.09 19.78 8.94
C ARG A 123 -15.69 21.03 8.30
#